data_AF-A0AA42TTC6-F1
#
_entry.id   AF-A0AA42TTC6-F1
#
_cell.length_a   1.000
_cell.length_b   1.000
_cell.length_c   1.000
_cell.angle_alpha   90.00
_cell.angle_beta   90.00
_cell.angle_gamma   90.00
#
_symmetry.space_group_name_H-M   'P 1'
#
loop_
_entity.id
_entity.type
_entity.pdbx_description
1 polymer ?
#
loop_
_entity_poly.entity_id
_entity_poly.type
_entity_poly.pdbx_seq_one_letter_code
_entity_poly.pdbx_strand_id
1 'polypeptide(L)' 'MQRDTGLCQPCLKLGAVSAAQEVDHIVPKAQAKRLGWTREQMDARENLQAICKACHAVKTARESRGLFTSLLA' A
#
# COMPACT_ATOMS: atom_id res chain seq x y z
N MET A 1 1.77 -1.82 11.58
CA MET A 1 2.03 -0.49 12.18
C MET A 1 3.37 -0.38 12.88
N GLN A 2 3.75 -1.26 13.82
CA GLN A 2 5.01 -1.12 14.59
C GLN A 2 6.28 -0.96 13.75
N ARG A 3 6.49 -1.82 12.73
CA ARG A 3 7.63 -1.73 11.78
C ARG A 3 7.75 -0.36 11.13
N ASP A 4 6.60 0.23 10.81
CA ASP A 4 6.46 1.47 10.05
C ASP A 4 6.37 2.69 10.98
N THR A 5 6.71 2.51 12.27
CA THR A 5 6.67 3.53 13.34
C THR A 5 5.34 4.29 13.47
N GLY A 6 4.25 3.68 13.00
CA GLY A 6 2.93 4.33 12.96
C GLY A 6 2.82 5.45 11.92
N LEU A 7 3.76 5.55 10.97
CA LEU A 7 3.81 6.58 9.94
C LEU A 7 3.32 6.04 8.59
N CYS A 8 2.63 6.91 7.86
CA CYS A 8 2.19 6.66 6.49
C CYS A 8 3.42 6.52 5.57
N GLN A 9 3.65 5.31 5.05
CA GLN A 9 4.80 5.00 4.22
C GLN A 9 4.79 5.77 2.88
N PRO A 10 3.64 5.97 2.20
CA PRO A 10 3.58 6.85 1.02
C PRO A 10 3.96 8.31 1.31
N CYS A 11 3.50 8.89 2.43
CA CYS A 11 3.89 10.25 2.80
C CYS A 11 5.38 10.34 3.08
N LEU A 12 5.94 9.37 3.82
CA LEU A 12 7.36 9.34 4.18
C LEU A 12 8.26 9.30 2.95
N LYS A 13 7.89 8.53 1.92
CA LYS A 13 8.60 8.51 0.62
C LYS A 13 8.60 9.85 -0.11
N LEU A 14 7.63 10.73 0.16
CA LEU A 14 7.53 12.08 -0.38
C LEU A 14 8.22 13.14 0.51
N GLY A 15 8.90 12.73 1.59
CA GLY A 15 9.46 13.66 2.57
C GLY A 15 8.40 14.32 3.47
N ALA A 16 7.17 13.81 3.49
CA ALA A 16 6.10 14.28 4.36
C ALA A 16 5.88 13.31 5.53
N VAL A 17 5.44 13.83 6.67
CA VAL A 17 5.11 13.01 7.85
C VAL A 17 3.60 13.06 8.07
N SER A 18 2.99 11.89 8.18
CA SER A 18 1.57 11.76 8.53
C SER A 18 1.37 10.46 9.30
N ALA A 19 0.49 10.48 10.30
CA ALA A 19 0.13 9.27 11.04
C ALA A 19 -0.58 8.29 10.11
N ALA A 20 -0.19 7.01 10.19
CA ALA A 20 -0.92 5.93 9.56
C ALA A 20 -2.18 5.61 10.36
N GLN A 21 -3.22 5.20 9.65
CA GLN A 21 -4.51 4.82 10.23
C GLN A 21 -4.93 3.42 9.78
N GLU A 22 -4.34 2.91 8.71
CA GLU A 22 -4.71 1.66 8.06
C GLU A 22 -3.47 0.89 7.60
N VAL A 23 -3.60 -0.42 7.40
CA VAL A 23 -2.59 -1.27 6.75
C VAL A 23 -3.14 -1.65 5.38
N ASP A 24 -2.31 -1.48 4.36
CA ASP A 24 -2.70 -1.68 2.97
C ASP A 24 -1.69 -2.56 2.23
N HIS A 25 -2.18 -3.28 1.21
CA HIS A 25 -1.35 -4.11 0.33
C HIS A 25 -0.69 -3.25 -0.75
N ILE A 26 0.65 -3.17 -0.77
CA ILE A 26 1.42 -2.41 -1.77
C ILE A 26 1.06 -2.85 -3.19
N VAL A 27 1.10 -4.16 -3.45
CA VAL A 27 0.51 -4.82 -4.61
C VAL A 27 -0.89 -5.29 -4.20
N PRO A 28 -1.97 -4.69 -4.73
CA PRO A 28 -3.32 -5.04 -4.33
C PRO A 28 -3.66 -6.48 -4.71
N LYS A 29 -4.55 -7.10 -3.93
CA LYS A 29 -4.93 -8.52 -4.09
C LYS A 29 -5.34 -8.89 -5.51
N ALA A 30 -6.08 -7.99 -6.18
CA ALA A 30 -6.51 -8.19 -7.56
C ALA A 30 -5.32 -8.28 -8.54
N GLN A 31 -4.30 -7.44 -8.37
CA GLN A 31 -3.09 -7.50 -9.19
C GLN A 31 -2.21 -8.69 -8.80
N ALA A 32 -2.01 -8.94 -7.50
CA ALA A 32 -1.25 -10.08 -7.00
C ALA A 32 -1.78 -11.41 -7.56
N LYS A 33 -3.11 -11.57 -7.59
CA LYS A 33 -3.75 -12.74 -8.22
C LYS A 33 -3.44 -12.85 -9.72
N ARG A 34 -3.46 -11.73 -10.46
CA ARG A 34 -3.09 -11.72 -11.89
C ARG A 34 -1.62 -12.05 -12.13
N LEU A 35 -0.74 -11.68 -11.19
CA LEU A 35 0.68 -12.00 -11.21
C LEU A 35 0.98 -13.44 -10.76
N GLY A 36 -0.03 -14.22 -10.38
CA GLY A 36 0.15 -15.60 -9.93
C GLY A 36 0.73 -15.72 -8.52
N TRP A 37 0.65 -14.68 -7.69
CA TRP A 37 1.14 -14.72 -6.32
C TRP A 37 0.34 -15.72 -5.48
N THR A 38 1.03 -16.47 -4.62
CA THR A 38 0.37 -17.27 -3.58
C THR A 38 -0.30 -16.35 -2.55
N ARG A 39 -1.17 -16.93 -1.71
CA ARG A 39 -1.78 -16.19 -0.61
C ARG A 39 -0.71 -15.68 0.37
N GLU A 40 0.30 -16.50 0.63
CA GLU A 40 1.42 -16.18 1.51
C GLU A 40 2.21 -15.00 0.96
N GLN A 41 2.49 -14.97 -0.35
CA GLN A 41 3.15 -13.83 -1.01
C GLN A 41 2.27 -12.57 -0.99
N MET A 42 0.97 -12.73 -1.20
CA MET A 42 0.00 -11.63 -1.18
C MET A 42 -0.10 -10.98 0.19
N ASP A 43 -0.18 -11.77 1.26
CA ASP A 43 -0.31 -11.27 2.63
C ASP A 43 1.06 -11.17 3.37
N ALA A 44 2.16 -11.33 2.63
CA ALA A 44 3.52 -11.21 3.13
C ALA A 44 3.79 -9.81 3.71
N ARG A 45 4.63 -9.72 4.74
CA ARG A 45 4.94 -8.44 5.40
C ARG A 45 5.52 -7.43 4.41
N GLU A 46 6.29 -7.89 3.45
CA GLU A 46 6.93 -7.15 2.37
C GLU A 46 5.92 -6.49 1.44
N ASN A 47 4.70 -7.05 1.33
CA ASN A 47 3.61 -6.50 0.55
C ASN A 47 2.65 -5.63 1.37
N LEU A 48 2.91 -5.40 2.67
CA LEU A 48 2.06 -4.56 3.53
C LEU A 48 2.75 -3.24 3.85
N GLN A 49 1.97 -2.16 3.93
CA GLN A 49 2.44 -0.84 4.36
C GLN A 49 1.43 -0.17 5.31
N ALA A 50 1.93 0.57 6.30
CA ALA A 50 1.13 1.52 7.05
C ALA A 50 0.80 2.74 6.17
N ILE A 51 -0.47 3.17 6.15
CA ILE A 51 -0.96 4.23 5.26
C ILE A 51 -1.96 5.14 5.98
N CYS A 52 -1.98 6.43 5.65
CA CYS A 52 -3.03 7.36 6.09
C CYS A 52 -4.26 7.25 5.18
N LYS A 53 -5.43 7.67 5.67
CA LYS A 53 -6.69 7.58 4.91
C LYS A 53 -6.65 8.31 3.56
N ALA A 54 -5.97 9.46 3.51
CA ALA A 54 -5.86 10.25 2.28
C ALA A 54 -5.06 9.50 1.19
N CYS A 55 -3.89 8.97 1.54
CA CYS A 55 -3.08 8.16 0.60
C CYS A 55 -3.79 6.88 0.20
N HIS A 56 -4.50 6.22 1.14
CA HIS A 56 -5.24 5.00 0.84
C HIS A 56 -6.39 5.27 -0.14
N ALA A 57 -7.17 6.34 0.05
CA ALA A 57 -8.23 6.73 -0.88
C ALA A 57 -7.69 6.98 -2.30
N VAL A 58 -6.54 7.68 -2.42
CA VAL A 58 -5.89 7.92 -3.72
C VAL A 58 -5.45 6.61 -4.37
N LYS A 59 -4.86 5.69 -3.61
CA LYS A 59 -4.46 4.36 -4.09
C LYS A 59 -5.67 3.57 -4.61
N THR A 60 -6.70 3.42 -3.79
CA THR A 60 -7.93 2.70 -4.16
C THR A 60 -8.58 3.26 -5.42
N ALA A 61 -8.63 4.58 -5.57
CA ALA A 61 -9.17 5.23 -6.77
C ALA A 61 -8.33 4.97 -8.04
N ARG A 62 -7.02 4.76 -7.92
CA ARG A 62 -6.17 4.37 -9.06
C ARG A 62 -6.37 2.89 -9.41
N GLU A 63 -6.41 2.03 -8.40
CA GLU A 63 -6.57 0.58 -8.57
C GLU A 63 -7.93 0.22 -9.17
N SER A 64 -9.00 0.93 -8.79
CA SER A 64 -10.32 0.76 -9.39
C SER A 64 -10.36 1.07 -10.89
N ARG A 65 -9.43 1.90 -11.37
CA ARG A 65 -9.21 2.21 -12.79
C ARG A 65 -8.19 1.29 -13.47
N GLY A 66 -7.71 0.25 -12.80
CA GLY A 66 -6.70 -0.64 -13.35
C GLY A 66 -5.26 -0.09 -13.28
N LEU A 67 -5.02 1.02 -12.58
CA LEU A 67 -3.72 1.65 -12.46
C LEU A 67 -3.02 1.17 -11.18
N PHE A 68 -2.26 0.09 -11.29
CA PHE A 68 -1.65 -0.60 -10.15
C PHE A 68 -0.18 -0.22 -9.89
N THR A 69 0.34 0.79 -10.57
CA THR A 69 1.67 1.34 -10.24
C THR A 69 1.68 1.82 -8.80
N SER A 70 2.74 1.47 -8.05
CA SER A 70 3.11 2.20 -6.83
C SER A 70 2.97 3.69 -7.13
N LEU A 71 2.35 4.43 -6.21
CA LEU A 71 2.14 5.88 -6.37
C LEU A 71 3.46 6.62 -6.67
N LEU A 72 4.60 6.00 -6.42
CA LEU A 72 5.94 6.49 -6.66
C LEU A 72 6.83 5.27 -6.99
N ALA A 73 7.26 5.18 -8.24
CA ALA A 73 8.50 4.48 -8.59
C ALA A 73 9.67 5.37 -8.17
#